data_AF-X7ZAY7-F1
#
_entry.id   AF-X7ZAY7-F1
#
_cell.length_a   1.000
_cell.length_b   1.000
_cell.length_c   1.000
_cell.angle_alpha   90.00
_cell.angle_beta   90.00
_cell.angle_gamma   90.00
#
_symmetry.space_group_name_H-M   'P 1'
#
loop_
_entity.id
_entity.type
_entity.pdbx_description
1 polymer ?
#
loop_
_entity_poly.entity_id
_entity_poly.type
_entity_poly.pdbx_seq_one_letter_code
_entity_poly.pdbx_strand_id
1 'polypeptide(L)'
;MSFVIAAPDTVAAAASDLATIGSTIGAATAAAATPTTNLLAAAEDEVSAAIAAFFGAHAQSYQTLSAQAQAFHQQFVRALGMGAASYASAEAANVSPLQQLLNAINAPVQNLTGRPLIGNGANGAPGTGQNGGDAGWLIGNGGAGGSGGMSGSGTGLPGGNGGAGGLLFGTGGAGGAGGYSSTNVDGGTGGMGGAGGLLFGTGGAGGAGGFGAGTGGIGGQGGLLFGNGGAGGTGGLGDTGGTGGVGGTGGLFATGGAGGTGGGGPNGGTGGAGGTALLVGNGGAGGTGGTTPEIANGGNGGAGGNAGMLAGNGGSGGDGGGTIGGVTGANGGNGGNGGMFFGSGGDGGNGSVSATDNGGNGGNGGNAGLVGNGGNGGAGADSEFDGGNGGNGGSAQLIGNGGNGGNGGASVGVGSNGTGGKAGTGGTLIGLDGLNGLP
;
A
#
# COMPACT_ATOMS: atom_id res chain seq x y z
N MET A 1 -2.73 -32.68 -8.30
CA MET A 1 -2.40 -32.84 -6.87
C MET A 1 -3.05 -31.68 -6.13
N SER A 2 -3.97 -31.92 -5.20
CA SER A 2 -4.57 -30.84 -4.39
C SER A 2 -3.65 -30.53 -3.22
N PHE A 3 -3.26 -29.28 -3.05
CA PHE A 3 -2.55 -28.83 -1.86
C PHE A 3 -3.53 -28.75 -0.69
N VAL A 4 -3.19 -29.36 0.44
CA VAL A 4 -3.93 -29.22 1.69
C VAL A 4 -3.21 -28.15 2.51
N ILE A 5 -3.90 -27.05 2.83
CA ILE A 5 -3.42 -26.02 3.75
C ILE A 5 -4.00 -26.36 5.12
N ALA A 6 -3.14 -26.72 6.08
CA ALA A 6 -3.52 -26.88 7.48
C ALA A 6 -3.19 -25.60 8.24
N ALA A 7 -4.02 -25.23 9.22
CA ALA A 7 -3.74 -24.12 10.15
C ALA A 7 -3.70 -24.67 11.59
N PRO A 8 -2.58 -25.31 12.00
CA PRO A 8 -2.51 -26.09 13.24
C PRO A 8 -2.88 -25.28 14.49
N ASP A 9 -2.48 -24.00 14.54
CA ASP A 9 -2.78 -23.11 15.66
C ASP A 9 -4.28 -22.83 15.82
N THR A 10 -4.99 -22.68 14.71
CA THR A 10 -6.45 -22.46 14.73
C THR A 10 -7.20 -23.70 15.20
N VAL A 11 -6.70 -24.89 14.83
CA VAL A 11 -7.30 -26.18 15.23
C VAL A 11 -7.00 -26.48 16.71
N ALA A 12 -5.81 -26.14 17.20
CA ALA A 12 -5.46 -26.26 18.61
C ALA A 12 -6.29 -25.32 19.50
N ALA A 13 -6.49 -24.07 19.07
CA ALA A 13 -7.37 -23.12 19.76
C ALA A 13 -8.82 -23.64 19.82
N ALA A 14 -9.37 -24.09 18.67
CA ALA A 14 -10.70 -24.66 18.61
C ALA A 14 -10.87 -25.90 19.50
N ALA A 15 -9.85 -26.77 19.60
CA ALA A 15 -9.87 -27.92 20.51
C ALA A 15 -9.93 -27.49 21.98
N SER A 16 -9.24 -26.41 22.36
CA SER A 16 -9.29 -25.83 23.72
C SER A 16 -10.66 -25.22 24.03
N ASP A 17 -11.26 -24.51 23.07
CA ASP A 17 -12.59 -23.94 23.21
C ASP A 17 -13.64 -25.04 23.36
N LEU A 18 -13.57 -26.09 22.53
CA LEU A 18 -14.44 -27.25 22.64
C LEU A 18 -14.26 -27.97 23.97
N ALA A 19 -13.03 -28.11 24.49
CA ALA A 19 -12.80 -28.67 25.82
C ALA A 19 -13.51 -27.86 26.91
N THR A 20 -13.47 -26.52 26.80
CA THR A 20 -14.15 -25.60 27.72
C THR A 20 -15.67 -25.77 27.64
N ILE A 21 -16.24 -25.78 26.43
CA ILE A 21 -17.68 -26.01 26.20
C ILE A 21 -18.12 -27.35 26.81
N GLY A 22 -17.36 -28.42 26.56
CA GLY A 22 -17.64 -29.75 27.10
C GLY A 22 -17.64 -29.78 28.63
N SER A 23 -16.70 -29.06 29.25
CA SER A 23 -16.63 -28.88 30.71
C SER A 23 -17.86 -28.13 31.25
N THR A 24 -18.23 -27.01 30.62
CA THR A 24 -19.39 -26.20 31.02
C THR A 24 -20.70 -26.98 30.92
N ILE A 25 -20.93 -27.66 29.80
CA ILE A 25 -22.14 -28.49 29.59
C ILE A 25 -22.17 -29.64 30.61
N GLY A 26 -21.01 -30.25 30.88
CA GLY A 26 -20.92 -31.32 31.87
C GLY A 26 -21.25 -30.85 33.28
N ALA A 27 -20.72 -29.69 33.68
CA ALA A 27 -21.03 -29.07 34.98
C ALA A 27 -22.52 -28.71 35.10
N ALA A 28 -23.11 -28.12 34.05
CA ALA A 28 -24.53 -27.78 34.03
C ALA A 28 -25.44 -29.03 34.11
N THR A 29 -25.09 -30.07 33.36
CA THR A 29 -25.83 -31.35 33.36
C THR A 29 -25.78 -32.04 34.73
N ALA A 30 -24.62 -32.01 35.38
CA ALA A 30 -24.46 -32.54 36.73
C ALA A 30 -25.25 -31.72 37.77
N ALA A 31 -25.21 -30.38 37.69
CA ALA A 31 -25.97 -29.51 38.59
C ALA A 31 -27.49 -29.71 38.46
N ALA A 32 -27.97 -29.98 37.24
CA ALA A 32 -29.39 -30.21 36.96
C ALA A 32 -29.89 -31.61 37.34
N ALA A 33 -28.99 -32.58 37.65
CA ALA A 33 -29.37 -33.97 37.87
C ALA A 33 -30.36 -34.13 39.02
N THR A 34 -29.98 -33.74 40.23
CA THR A 34 -30.80 -33.87 41.45
C THR A 34 -32.18 -33.17 41.35
N PRO A 35 -32.28 -31.89 40.95
CA PRO A 35 -33.57 -31.20 40.93
C PRO A 35 -34.53 -31.76 39.86
N THR A 36 -34.02 -32.40 38.79
CA THR A 36 -34.87 -32.94 37.72
C THR A 36 -35.26 -34.40 37.94
N THR A 37 -34.42 -35.21 38.61
CA THR A 37 -34.75 -36.61 38.92
C THR A 37 -35.63 -36.77 40.15
N ASN A 38 -35.58 -35.80 41.09
CA ASN A 38 -36.31 -35.86 42.35
C ASN A 38 -37.51 -34.89 42.37
N LEU A 39 -38.24 -34.79 41.25
CA LEU A 39 -39.41 -33.94 41.18
C LEU A 39 -40.50 -34.47 42.13
N LEU A 40 -41.03 -33.60 42.99
CA LEU A 40 -42.11 -33.96 43.90
C LEU A 40 -43.47 -33.82 43.19
N ALA A 41 -44.42 -34.67 43.55
CA ALA A 41 -45.80 -34.54 43.09
C ALA A 41 -46.39 -33.20 43.59
N ALA A 42 -47.14 -32.51 42.72
CA ALA A 42 -47.72 -31.20 43.03
C ALA A 42 -48.87 -31.28 44.05
N ALA A 43 -49.55 -32.42 44.12
CA ALA A 43 -50.58 -32.77 45.10
C ALA A 43 -50.54 -34.30 45.36
N GLU A 44 -51.29 -34.76 46.36
CA GLU A 44 -51.33 -36.17 46.79
C GLU A 44 -52.17 -37.08 45.85
N ASP A 45 -52.48 -36.62 44.64
CA ASP A 45 -53.26 -37.38 43.67
C ASP A 45 -52.36 -38.19 42.71
N GLU A 46 -52.93 -39.27 42.16
CA GLU A 46 -52.21 -40.19 41.28
C GLU A 46 -51.77 -39.56 39.96
N VAL A 47 -52.46 -38.52 39.47
CA VAL A 47 -52.07 -37.80 38.24
C VAL A 47 -50.81 -36.99 38.49
N SER A 48 -50.74 -36.26 39.62
CA SER A 48 -49.54 -35.54 40.05
C SER A 48 -48.35 -36.47 40.30
N ALA A 49 -48.57 -37.64 40.91
CA ALA A 49 -47.54 -38.65 41.12
C ALA A 49 -47.03 -39.26 39.80
N ALA A 50 -47.95 -39.57 38.86
CA ALA A 50 -47.59 -40.10 37.55
C ALA A 50 -46.81 -39.09 36.69
N ILE A 51 -47.18 -37.80 36.75
CA ILE A 51 -46.47 -36.72 36.05
C ILE A 51 -45.05 -36.56 36.62
N ALA A 52 -44.88 -36.56 37.95
CA ALA A 52 -43.57 -36.49 38.59
C ALA A 52 -42.67 -37.68 38.21
N ALA A 53 -43.23 -38.90 38.21
CA ALA A 53 -42.51 -40.11 37.80
C ALA A 53 -42.12 -40.08 36.31
N PHE A 54 -42.98 -39.57 35.42
CA PHE A 54 -42.69 -39.40 34.00
C PHE A 54 -41.50 -38.45 33.78
N PHE A 55 -41.51 -37.28 34.42
CA PHE A 55 -40.39 -36.34 34.32
C PHE A 55 -39.10 -36.88 34.94
N GLY A 56 -39.18 -37.63 36.06
CA GLY A 56 -38.02 -38.29 36.66
C GLY A 56 -37.38 -39.34 35.74
N ALA A 57 -38.19 -40.18 35.09
CA ALA A 57 -37.71 -41.17 34.12
C ALA A 57 -37.11 -40.51 32.86
N HIS A 58 -37.70 -39.41 32.39
CA HIS A 58 -37.16 -38.62 31.29
C HIS A 58 -35.79 -38.00 31.67
N ALA A 59 -35.66 -37.47 32.89
CA ALA A 59 -34.41 -36.92 33.40
C ALA A 59 -33.31 -37.99 33.48
N GLN A 60 -33.61 -39.21 33.95
CA GLN A 60 -32.65 -40.32 33.97
C GLN A 60 -32.17 -40.73 32.56
N SER A 61 -33.09 -40.73 31.58
CA SER A 61 -32.75 -40.98 30.18
C SER A 61 -31.84 -39.88 29.62
N TYR A 62 -32.13 -38.61 29.94
CA TYR A 62 -31.30 -37.47 29.57
C TYR A 62 -29.88 -37.56 30.18
N GLN A 63 -29.76 -37.96 31.45
CA GLN A 63 -28.44 -38.13 32.10
C GLN A 63 -27.61 -39.23 31.42
N THR A 64 -28.23 -40.34 31.04
CA THR A 64 -27.56 -41.45 30.33
C THR A 64 -27.06 -41.00 28.96
N LEU A 65 -27.90 -40.30 28.19
CA LEU A 65 -27.52 -39.76 26.88
C LEU A 65 -26.41 -38.70 27.00
N SER A 66 -26.50 -37.84 28.02
CA SER A 66 -25.50 -36.79 28.25
C SER A 66 -24.13 -37.37 28.58
N ALA A 67 -24.07 -38.47 29.35
CA ALA A 67 -22.82 -39.19 29.62
C ALA A 67 -22.18 -39.76 28.34
N GLN A 68 -23.00 -40.31 27.43
CA GLN A 68 -22.52 -40.79 26.12
C GLN A 68 -22.01 -39.65 25.24
N ALA A 69 -22.74 -38.52 25.20
CA ALA A 69 -22.32 -37.33 24.46
C ALA A 69 -21.02 -36.73 25.01
N GLN A 70 -20.82 -36.72 26.34
CA GLN A 70 -19.58 -36.29 26.96
C GLN A 70 -18.38 -37.16 26.56
N ALA A 71 -18.56 -38.50 26.55
CA ALA A 71 -17.51 -39.42 26.14
C ALA A 71 -17.13 -39.24 24.66
N PHE A 72 -18.13 -39.08 23.79
CA PHE A 72 -17.89 -38.78 22.37
C PHE A 72 -17.16 -37.44 22.19
N HIS A 73 -17.62 -36.39 22.89
CA HIS A 73 -17.01 -35.06 22.83
C HIS A 73 -15.54 -35.08 23.26
N GLN A 74 -15.21 -35.81 24.33
CA GLN A 74 -13.82 -35.97 24.78
C GLN A 74 -12.95 -36.69 23.74
N GLN A 75 -13.49 -37.74 23.08
CA GLN A 75 -12.78 -38.44 22.01
C GLN A 75 -12.56 -37.51 20.79
N PHE A 76 -13.57 -36.73 20.43
CA PHE A 76 -13.51 -35.75 19.34
C PHE A 76 -12.44 -34.68 19.60
N VAL A 77 -12.45 -34.05 20.78
CA VAL A 77 -11.46 -33.05 21.18
C VAL A 77 -10.05 -33.64 21.20
N ARG A 78 -9.88 -34.87 21.72
CA ARG A 78 -8.59 -35.56 21.74
C ARG A 78 -8.08 -35.85 20.32
N ALA A 79 -8.93 -36.36 19.43
CA ALA A 79 -8.57 -36.62 18.05
C ALA A 79 -8.18 -35.33 17.30
N LEU A 80 -8.92 -34.23 17.55
CA LEU A 80 -8.64 -32.92 16.97
C LEU A 80 -7.27 -32.38 17.43
N GLY A 81 -6.97 -32.47 18.73
CA GLY A 81 -5.67 -32.06 19.28
C GLY A 81 -4.49 -32.89 18.75
N MET A 82 -4.66 -34.21 18.61
CA MET A 82 -3.63 -35.08 18.01
C MET A 82 -3.43 -34.78 16.52
N GLY A 83 -4.50 -34.48 15.78
CA GLY A 83 -4.43 -34.06 14.39
C GLY A 83 -3.61 -32.78 14.23
N ALA A 84 -3.91 -31.74 15.02
CA ALA A 84 -3.15 -30.48 15.02
C ALA A 84 -1.66 -30.70 15.32
N ALA A 85 -1.33 -31.50 16.34
CA ALA A 85 0.06 -31.82 16.70
C ALA A 85 0.80 -32.60 15.60
N SER A 86 0.11 -33.48 14.86
CA SER A 86 0.69 -34.20 13.73
C SER A 86 1.05 -33.28 12.56
N TYR A 87 0.22 -32.26 12.27
CA TYR A 87 0.52 -31.29 11.23
C TYR A 87 1.64 -30.32 11.65
N ALA A 88 1.62 -29.84 12.90
CA ALA A 88 2.68 -28.98 13.43
C ALA A 88 4.04 -29.70 13.52
N SER A 89 4.06 -30.98 13.89
CA SER A 89 5.30 -31.77 13.91
C SER A 89 5.82 -32.08 12.51
N ALA A 90 4.94 -32.28 11.53
CA ALA A 90 5.35 -32.44 10.13
C ALA A 90 5.98 -31.15 9.56
N GLU A 91 5.45 -29.98 9.91
CA GLU A 91 6.07 -28.69 9.57
C GLU A 91 7.44 -28.53 10.24
N ALA A 92 7.54 -28.76 11.55
CA ALA A 92 8.81 -28.65 12.28
C ALA A 92 9.89 -29.63 11.78
N ALA A 93 9.49 -30.87 11.44
CA ALA A 93 10.40 -31.90 10.92
C ALA A 93 10.94 -31.54 9.53
N ASN A 94 10.17 -30.81 8.72
CA ASN A 94 10.62 -30.36 7.40
C ASN A 94 11.51 -29.10 7.46
N VAL A 95 11.38 -28.27 8.50
CA VAL A 95 12.20 -27.05 8.68
C VAL A 95 13.61 -27.37 9.20
N SER A 96 13.76 -28.31 10.14
CA SER A 96 15.03 -28.50 10.85
C SER A 96 16.21 -28.96 9.97
N PRO A 97 16.06 -29.92 9.03
CA PRO A 97 17.15 -30.35 8.15
C PRO A 97 17.51 -29.29 7.10
N LEU A 98 16.50 -28.56 6.60
CA LEU A 98 16.70 -27.48 5.62
C LEU A 98 17.40 -26.27 6.26
N GLN A 99 17.07 -25.94 7.51
CA GLN A 99 17.75 -24.88 8.25
C GLN A 99 19.21 -25.23 8.54
N GLN A 100 19.52 -26.49 8.89
CA GLN A 100 20.90 -26.94 9.06
C GLN A 100 21.71 -26.83 7.76
N LEU A 101 21.12 -27.24 6.63
CA LEU A 101 21.74 -27.09 5.31
C LEU A 101 21.97 -25.62 4.95
N LEU A 102 20.97 -24.74 5.16
CA LEU A 102 21.11 -23.30 4.94
C LEU A 102 22.22 -22.69 5.81
N ASN A 103 22.29 -23.07 7.09
CA ASN A 103 23.35 -22.63 7.98
C ASN A 103 24.73 -23.10 7.49
N ALA A 104 24.85 -24.35 7.02
CA ALA A 104 26.08 -24.87 6.46
C ALA A 104 26.52 -24.16 5.17
N ILE A 105 25.56 -23.82 4.29
CA ILE A 105 25.80 -23.04 3.06
C ILE A 105 26.22 -21.61 3.40
N ASN A 106 25.57 -20.98 4.39
CA ASN A 106 25.84 -19.60 4.77
C ASN A 106 27.12 -19.44 5.58
N ALA A 107 27.50 -20.42 6.41
CA ALA A 107 28.58 -20.29 7.38
C ALA A 107 29.90 -19.78 6.79
N PRO A 108 30.40 -20.28 5.64
CA PRO A 108 31.64 -19.76 5.06
C PRO A 108 31.54 -18.27 4.72
N VAL A 109 30.45 -17.84 4.10
CA VAL A 109 30.26 -16.45 3.63
C VAL A 109 29.92 -15.51 4.79
N GLN A 110 29.12 -15.98 5.74
CA GLN A 110 28.78 -15.26 6.97
C GLN A 110 30.03 -15.00 7.81
N ASN A 111 30.93 -15.99 7.94
CA ASN A 111 32.19 -15.83 8.68
C ASN A 111 33.17 -14.87 7.98
N LEU A 112 33.17 -14.84 6.64
CA LEU A 112 34.08 -13.99 5.86
C LEU A 112 33.57 -12.55 5.70
N THR A 113 32.26 -12.35 5.58
CA THR A 113 31.67 -11.06 5.18
C THR A 113 30.72 -10.47 6.21
N GLY A 114 30.39 -11.20 7.28
CA GLY A 114 29.38 -10.79 8.26
C GLY A 114 27.94 -10.85 7.73
N ARG A 115 27.71 -11.39 6.53
CA ARG A 115 26.40 -11.41 5.85
C ARG A 115 26.17 -12.77 5.18
N PRO A 116 24.94 -13.32 5.22
CA PRO A 116 24.70 -14.67 4.71
C PRO A 116 24.72 -14.65 3.18
N LEU A 117 24.92 -15.81 2.56
CA LEU A 117 24.81 -15.94 1.10
C LEU A 117 23.32 -15.94 0.68
N ILE A 118 22.49 -16.63 1.46
CA ILE A 118 21.05 -16.81 1.27
C ILE A 118 20.33 -16.48 2.57
N GLY A 119 19.37 -15.57 2.54
CA GLY A 119 18.53 -15.25 3.68
C GLY A 119 17.83 -13.91 3.52
N ASN A 120 16.68 -13.75 4.17
CA ASN A 120 16.03 -12.44 4.20
C ASN A 120 16.75 -11.51 5.18
N GLY A 121 16.66 -10.22 4.93
CA GLY A 121 17.10 -9.18 5.85
C GLY A 121 16.20 -9.11 7.06
N ALA A 122 16.77 -8.78 8.22
CA ALA A 122 16.01 -8.58 9.44
C ALA A 122 15.18 -7.30 9.35
N ASN A 123 13.93 -7.32 9.78
CA ASN A 123 13.13 -6.09 9.86
C ASN A 123 13.66 -5.19 10.97
N GLY A 124 13.60 -3.89 10.76
CA GLY A 124 13.85 -2.90 11.81
C GLY A 124 12.77 -2.95 12.89
N ALA A 125 13.17 -2.73 14.13
CA ALA A 125 12.24 -2.72 15.26
C ALA A 125 11.22 -1.57 15.14
N PRO A 126 9.91 -1.81 15.30
CA PRO A 126 8.90 -0.75 15.27
C PRO A 126 9.14 0.33 16.33
N GLY A 127 8.85 1.59 16.00
CA GLY A 127 9.00 2.74 16.89
C GLY A 127 10.45 3.18 17.14
N THR A 128 11.43 2.59 16.47
CA THR A 128 12.85 2.93 16.63
C THR A 128 13.45 3.70 15.47
N GLY A 129 12.79 3.70 14.30
CA GLY A 129 13.38 4.17 13.05
C GLY A 129 14.55 3.32 12.56
N GLN A 130 14.76 2.12 13.11
CA GLN A 130 15.85 1.24 12.70
C GLN A 130 15.67 0.80 11.25
N ASN A 131 16.74 0.87 10.45
CA ASN A 131 16.72 0.33 9.09
C ASN A 131 16.47 -1.18 9.09
N GLY A 132 15.78 -1.66 8.06
CA GLY A 132 15.78 -3.07 7.72
C GLY A 132 17.18 -3.49 7.31
N GLY A 133 17.61 -4.66 7.77
CA GLY A 133 18.84 -5.28 7.32
C GLY A 133 18.73 -5.69 5.87
N ASP A 134 19.85 -5.69 5.16
CA ASP A 134 19.90 -6.23 3.82
C ASP A 134 19.70 -7.75 3.82
N ALA A 135 19.18 -8.29 2.72
CA ALA A 135 19.12 -9.72 2.46
C ALA A 135 20.50 -10.38 2.44
N GLY A 136 20.58 -11.70 2.26
CA GLY A 136 21.81 -12.39 1.89
C GLY A 136 22.35 -11.91 0.55
N TRP A 137 23.63 -12.17 0.28
CA TRP A 137 24.31 -11.66 -0.90
C TRP A 137 23.62 -12.03 -2.21
N LEU A 138 23.15 -13.26 -2.38
CA LEU A 138 22.59 -13.73 -3.64
C LEU A 138 21.07 -13.81 -3.64
N ILE A 139 20.50 -14.36 -2.56
CA ILE A 139 19.08 -14.68 -2.48
C ILE A 139 18.50 -14.17 -1.16
N GLY A 140 17.40 -13.45 -1.26
CA GLY A 140 16.55 -13.07 -0.13
C GLY A 140 15.98 -11.67 -0.31
N ASN A 141 14.90 -11.40 0.40
CA ASN A 141 14.28 -10.08 0.40
C ASN A 141 14.93 -9.20 1.46
N GLY A 142 15.07 -7.91 1.18
CA GLY A 142 15.50 -6.95 2.18
C GLY A 142 14.48 -6.82 3.32
N GLY A 143 14.97 -6.56 4.52
CA GLY A 143 14.10 -6.34 5.68
C GLY A 143 13.34 -5.03 5.57
N ALA A 144 12.13 -4.97 6.10
CA ALA A 144 11.39 -3.72 6.20
C ALA A 144 12.05 -2.78 7.23
N GLY A 145 12.04 -1.48 6.96
CA GLY A 145 12.42 -0.46 7.93
C GLY A 145 11.43 -0.38 9.09
N GLY A 146 11.94 -0.22 10.29
CA GLY A 146 11.14 0.02 11.49
C GLY A 146 10.49 1.40 11.45
N SER A 147 9.26 1.52 11.91
CA SER A 147 8.61 2.83 12.04
C SER A 147 9.36 3.74 13.01
N GLY A 148 9.29 5.05 12.80
CA GLY A 148 9.80 6.04 13.74
C GLY A 148 8.97 6.09 15.02
N GLY A 149 9.64 6.30 16.16
CA GLY A 149 9.00 6.49 17.45
C GLY A 149 8.38 7.88 17.63
N MET A 150 7.56 8.03 18.67
CA MET A 150 7.06 9.32 19.10
C MET A 150 8.20 10.25 19.50
N SER A 151 8.05 11.53 19.19
CA SER A 151 8.75 12.58 19.91
C SER A 151 7.76 13.46 20.66
N GLY A 152 7.86 13.49 21.99
CA GLY A 152 6.99 14.29 22.85
C GLY A 152 7.40 15.77 22.98
N SER A 153 8.55 16.16 22.42
CA SER A 153 9.10 17.53 22.55
C SER A 153 9.89 17.98 21.30
N GLY A 154 9.75 17.29 20.16
CA GLY A 154 10.51 17.58 18.95
C GLY A 154 9.93 16.90 17.72
N THR A 155 10.72 16.84 16.64
CA THR A 155 10.31 16.16 15.41
C THR A 155 10.11 14.68 15.66
N GLY A 156 9.08 14.08 15.05
CA GLY A 156 8.91 12.63 15.09
C GLY A 156 10.18 11.93 14.58
N LEU A 157 10.55 10.77 15.14
CA LEU A 157 11.72 10.06 14.62
C LEU A 157 11.47 9.64 13.16
N PRO A 158 12.45 9.71 12.27
CA PRO A 158 12.28 9.20 10.91
C PRO A 158 12.01 7.69 10.93
N GLY A 159 11.28 7.21 9.93
CA GLY A 159 11.18 5.79 9.65
C GLY A 159 12.50 5.24 9.11
N GLY A 160 12.82 4.01 9.46
CA GLY A 160 14.02 3.34 8.97
C GLY A 160 13.92 3.02 7.48
N ASN A 161 15.04 3.02 6.78
CA ASN A 161 15.06 2.59 5.38
C ASN A 161 14.83 1.08 5.30
N GLY A 162 14.21 0.62 4.21
CA GLY A 162 14.18 -0.80 3.88
C GLY A 162 15.55 -1.30 3.42
N GLY A 163 15.87 -2.55 3.75
CA GLY A 163 17.12 -3.19 3.33
C GLY A 163 17.11 -3.58 1.84
N ALA A 164 18.28 -3.75 1.26
CA ALA A 164 18.41 -4.21 -0.11
C ALA A 164 18.08 -5.71 -0.27
N GLY A 165 17.48 -6.09 -1.40
CA GLY A 165 17.32 -7.49 -1.82
C GLY A 165 18.64 -8.13 -2.25
N GLY A 166 18.68 -9.47 -2.27
CA GLY A 166 19.84 -10.24 -2.71
C GLY A 166 20.11 -10.08 -4.19
N LEU A 167 21.38 -10.14 -4.61
CA LEU A 167 21.86 -9.76 -5.94
C LEU A 167 21.09 -10.43 -7.10
N LEU A 168 20.77 -11.72 -6.97
CA LEU A 168 20.13 -12.50 -8.03
C LEU A 168 18.61 -12.47 -7.88
N PHE A 169 18.14 -12.74 -6.67
CA PHE A 169 16.72 -12.81 -6.35
C PHE A 169 16.46 -12.15 -5.00
N GLY A 170 15.57 -11.16 -5.00
CA GLY A 170 15.24 -10.46 -3.77
C GLY A 170 14.57 -9.14 -4.03
N THR A 171 13.41 -8.91 -3.42
CA THR A 171 12.81 -7.58 -3.43
C THR A 171 13.46 -6.71 -2.36
N GLY A 172 13.56 -5.41 -2.62
CA GLY A 172 13.92 -4.46 -1.58
C GLY A 172 12.87 -4.41 -0.48
N GLY A 173 13.29 -4.21 0.76
CA GLY A 173 12.39 -4.03 1.89
C GLY A 173 11.63 -2.71 1.80
N ALA A 174 10.41 -2.65 2.33
CA ALA A 174 9.69 -1.38 2.43
C ALA A 174 10.38 -0.44 3.45
N GLY A 175 10.32 0.87 3.22
CA GLY A 175 10.69 1.87 4.20
C GLY A 175 9.68 1.93 5.35
N GLY A 176 10.17 2.21 6.56
CA GLY A 176 9.34 2.39 7.76
C GLY A 176 8.60 3.73 7.71
N ALA A 177 7.42 3.79 8.30
CA ALA A 177 6.69 5.05 8.44
C ALA A 177 7.43 6.02 9.38
N GLY A 178 7.34 7.32 9.12
CA GLY A 178 7.80 8.36 10.01
C GLY A 178 7.02 8.39 11.33
N GLY A 179 7.72 8.73 12.40
CA GLY A 179 7.18 8.89 13.74
C GLY A 179 6.33 10.14 13.86
N TYR A 180 5.47 10.14 14.87
CA TYR A 180 4.51 11.20 15.12
C TYR A 180 5.10 12.28 16.05
N SER A 181 4.70 13.54 15.83
CA SER A 181 4.96 14.65 16.74
C SER A 181 3.65 15.16 17.36
N SER A 182 3.67 15.51 18.65
CA SER A 182 2.48 15.97 19.40
C SER A 182 2.36 17.49 19.57
N THR A 183 3.28 18.29 19.02
CA THR A 183 3.32 19.75 19.24
C THR A 183 3.86 20.46 17.99
N ASN A 184 3.02 21.08 17.15
CA ASN A 184 3.35 22.04 16.06
C ASN A 184 4.78 21.98 15.45
N VAL A 185 5.32 20.78 15.25
CA VAL A 185 6.70 20.48 14.85
C VAL A 185 6.61 19.27 13.94
N ASP A 186 7.55 19.18 13.00
CA ASP A 186 7.40 18.23 11.91
C ASP A 186 7.38 16.76 12.38
N GLY A 187 6.51 15.95 11.80
CA GLY A 187 6.53 14.50 11.89
C GLY A 187 7.80 13.96 11.26
N GLY A 188 8.19 12.75 11.67
CA GLY A 188 9.34 12.08 11.07
C GLY A 188 9.11 11.84 9.58
N THR A 189 10.17 11.89 8.78
CA THR A 189 10.08 11.48 7.38
C THR A 189 9.88 9.97 7.29
N GLY A 190 9.18 9.52 6.25
CA GLY A 190 9.15 8.11 5.89
C GLY A 190 10.52 7.62 5.46
N GLY A 191 10.85 6.38 5.82
CA GLY A 191 12.08 5.74 5.39
C GLY A 191 12.06 5.41 3.90
N MET A 192 13.23 5.37 3.27
CA MET A 192 13.35 5.00 1.87
C MET A 192 13.06 3.51 1.68
N GLY A 193 12.46 3.14 0.56
CA GLY A 193 12.39 1.74 0.13
C GLY A 193 13.77 1.20 -0.23
N GLY A 194 14.02 -0.06 0.09
CA GLY A 194 15.26 -0.76 -0.25
C GLY A 194 15.35 -1.06 -1.75
N ALA A 195 16.57 -1.19 -2.27
CA ALA A 195 16.77 -1.58 -3.66
C ALA A 195 16.43 -3.06 -3.88
N GLY A 196 15.83 -3.38 -5.03
CA GLY A 196 15.69 -4.76 -5.48
C GLY A 196 17.03 -5.37 -5.91
N GLY A 197 17.11 -6.70 -5.87
CA GLY A 197 18.22 -7.48 -6.41
C GLY A 197 18.46 -7.22 -7.90
N LEU A 198 19.73 -7.12 -8.32
CA LEU A 198 20.15 -6.70 -9.66
C LEU A 198 19.41 -7.39 -10.83
N LEU A 199 19.03 -8.66 -10.69
CA LEU A 199 18.44 -9.39 -11.83
C LEU A 199 16.90 -9.27 -11.89
N PHE A 200 16.17 -9.63 -10.83
CA PHE A 200 14.70 -9.72 -10.84
C PHE A 200 14.00 -9.00 -9.69
N GLY A 201 14.74 -8.33 -8.80
CA GLY A 201 14.16 -7.76 -7.59
C GLY A 201 13.40 -6.46 -7.84
N THR A 202 12.17 -6.33 -7.38
CA THR A 202 11.51 -5.01 -7.35
C THR A 202 12.06 -4.17 -6.21
N GLY A 203 12.08 -2.85 -6.39
CA GLY A 203 12.36 -1.92 -5.31
C GLY A 203 11.25 -1.95 -4.25
N GLY A 204 11.63 -1.75 -2.99
CA GLY A 204 10.68 -1.63 -1.89
C GLY A 204 9.92 -0.31 -1.95
N ALA A 205 8.69 -0.25 -1.43
CA ALA A 205 7.97 1.01 -1.31
C ALA A 205 8.63 1.93 -0.27
N GLY A 206 8.56 3.24 -0.49
CA GLY A 206 8.91 4.23 0.53
C GLY A 206 7.89 4.24 1.66
N GLY A 207 8.34 4.54 2.87
CA GLY A 207 7.49 4.66 4.05
C GLY A 207 6.66 5.95 4.02
N ALA A 208 5.49 5.94 4.64
CA ALA A 208 4.70 7.16 4.80
C ALA A 208 5.41 8.17 5.72
N GLY A 209 5.21 9.46 5.48
CA GLY A 209 5.61 10.50 6.41
C GLY A 209 4.76 10.47 7.68
N GLY A 210 5.36 10.85 8.80
CA GLY A 210 4.73 10.93 10.11
C GLY A 210 3.79 12.13 10.24
N PHE A 211 2.87 12.03 11.20
CA PHE A 211 1.97 13.14 11.53
C PHE A 211 2.75 14.38 12.00
N GLY A 212 2.45 15.53 11.39
CA GLY A 212 3.15 16.81 11.45
C GLY A 212 3.90 17.16 10.16
N ALA A 213 3.38 17.02 8.94
CA ALA A 213 4.15 17.41 7.72
C ALA A 213 5.36 16.52 7.34
N GLY A 214 5.52 15.32 7.93
CA GLY A 214 6.62 14.44 7.57
C GLY A 214 6.58 14.08 6.08
N THR A 215 7.71 14.14 5.37
CA THR A 215 7.73 13.76 3.94
C THR A 215 7.60 12.25 3.77
N GLY A 216 6.97 11.81 2.68
CA GLY A 216 6.99 10.42 2.28
C GLY A 216 8.39 9.98 1.84
N GLY A 217 8.77 8.76 2.19
CA GLY A 217 10.04 8.18 1.78
C GLY A 217 10.08 7.88 0.29
N ILE A 218 11.26 7.95 -0.33
CA ILE A 218 11.38 7.57 -1.75
C ILE A 218 11.17 6.07 -1.92
N GLY A 219 10.59 5.68 -3.06
CA GLY A 219 10.57 4.29 -3.49
C GLY A 219 11.97 3.78 -3.81
N GLY A 220 12.23 2.52 -3.50
CA GLY A 220 13.49 1.86 -3.77
C GLY A 220 13.68 1.60 -5.27
N GLN A 221 14.93 1.56 -5.71
CA GLN A 221 15.25 1.23 -7.09
C GLN A 221 14.91 -0.23 -7.39
N GLY A 222 14.36 -0.50 -8.56
CA GLY A 222 14.28 -1.85 -9.08
C GLY A 222 15.66 -2.43 -9.39
N GLY A 223 15.73 -3.75 -9.44
CA GLY A 223 16.85 -4.51 -9.98
C GLY A 223 17.19 -4.09 -11.40
N LEU A 224 18.48 -4.04 -11.70
CA LEU A 224 19.02 -3.58 -12.98
C LEU A 224 18.31 -4.16 -14.21
N LEU A 225 17.91 -5.44 -14.24
CA LEU A 225 17.33 -6.01 -15.46
C LEU A 225 15.80 -5.87 -15.51
N PHE A 226 15.05 -6.57 -14.66
CA PHE A 226 13.59 -6.65 -14.72
C PHE A 226 12.87 -6.09 -13.49
N GLY A 227 13.58 -5.45 -12.57
CA GLY A 227 12.98 -4.95 -11.35
C GLY A 227 12.21 -3.67 -11.56
N ASN A 228 10.92 -3.65 -11.23
CA ASN A 228 10.19 -2.38 -11.17
C ASN A 228 10.69 -1.53 -10.00
N GLY A 229 10.63 -0.21 -10.18
CA GLY A 229 10.85 0.73 -9.09
C GLY A 229 9.74 0.64 -8.03
N GLY A 230 10.09 0.82 -6.77
CA GLY A 230 9.13 0.88 -5.68
C GLY A 230 8.31 2.17 -5.71
N ALA A 231 7.09 2.13 -5.20
CA ALA A 231 6.29 3.35 -5.06
C ALA A 231 6.90 4.29 -4.00
N GLY A 232 6.75 5.60 -4.19
CA GLY A 232 7.03 6.60 -3.16
C GLY A 232 6.00 6.53 -2.04
N GLY A 233 6.42 6.84 -0.82
CA GLY A 233 5.55 6.90 0.35
C GLY A 233 4.65 8.13 0.35
N THR A 234 3.49 8.06 0.99
CA THR A 234 2.60 9.21 1.14
C THR A 234 3.21 10.24 2.09
N GLY A 235 2.98 11.53 1.83
CA GLY A 235 3.28 12.58 2.80
C GLY A 235 2.42 12.47 4.06
N GLY A 236 2.96 12.88 5.19
CA GLY A 236 2.29 12.89 6.49
C GLY A 236 1.25 14.01 6.60
N LEU A 237 0.18 13.75 7.34
CA LEU A 237 -0.81 14.77 7.66
C LEU A 237 -0.20 15.82 8.61
N GLY A 238 -0.64 17.08 8.63
CA GLY A 238 -0.18 18.07 9.61
C GLY A 238 -0.64 19.49 9.30
N ASP A 239 -0.16 20.49 10.07
CA ASP A 239 -0.48 21.91 9.82
C ASP A 239 -0.05 22.38 8.42
N THR A 240 1.00 21.75 7.90
CA THR A 240 1.28 21.65 6.47
C THR A 240 1.35 20.16 6.14
N GLY A 241 0.80 19.75 5.01
CA GLY A 241 0.89 18.39 4.53
C GLY A 241 2.30 18.10 4.07
N GLY A 242 2.83 16.94 4.45
CA GLY A 242 4.13 16.49 3.98
C GLY A 242 4.13 16.22 2.48
N THR A 243 5.26 16.38 1.81
CA THR A 243 5.35 16.03 0.39
C THR A 243 5.31 14.51 0.22
N GLY A 244 4.71 14.05 -0.88
CA GLY A 244 4.79 12.65 -1.29
C GLY A 244 6.19 12.27 -1.73
N GLY A 245 6.60 11.05 -1.44
CA GLY A 245 7.89 10.50 -1.85
C GLY A 245 7.95 10.25 -3.35
N VAL A 246 9.13 10.40 -3.93
CA VAL A 246 9.35 10.09 -5.35
C VAL A 246 9.31 8.57 -5.56
N GLY A 247 8.73 8.10 -6.68
CA GLY A 247 8.79 6.71 -7.07
C GLY A 247 10.19 6.28 -7.49
N GLY A 248 10.57 5.04 -7.19
CA GLY A 248 11.86 4.47 -7.54
C GLY A 248 12.01 4.26 -9.04
N THR A 249 13.24 4.25 -9.54
CA THR A 249 13.53 3.94 -10.95
C THR A 249 13.37 2.44 -11.21
N GLY A 250 12.79 2.09 -12.35
CA GLY A 250 12.79 0.71 -12.85
C GLY A 250 14.18 0.28 -13.35
N GLY A 251 14.36 -1.01 -13.54
CA GLY A 251 15.47 -1.59 -14.30
C GLY A 251 15.41 -1.30 -15.80
N LEU A 252 16.31 -1.94 -16.54
CA LEU A 252 16.46 -1.82 -17.98
C LEU A 252 15.18 -2.24 -18.73
N PHE A 253 14.45 -3.24 -18.26
CA PHE A 253 13.25 -3.78 -18.90
C PHE A 253 12.05 -3.76 -17.94
N ALA A 254 11.87 -2.66 -17.23
CA ALA A 254 10.93 -2.55 -16.12
C ALA A 254 10.39 -1.12 -15.98
N THR A 255 9.30 -0.98 -15.23
CA THR A 255 8.64 0.31 -15.06
C THR A 255 9.19 1.07 -13.86
N GLY A 256 9.14 2.41 -13.93
CA GLY A 256 9.32 3.25 -12.75
C GLY A 256 8.17 3.06 -11.75
N GLY A 257 8.43 3.33 -10.48
CA GLY A 257 7.44 3.29 -9.41
C GLY A 257 6.56 4.55 -9.41
N ALA A 258 5.33 4.46 -8.92
CA ALA A 258 4.48 5.64 -8.77
C ALA A 258 5.03 6.58 -7.69
N GLY A 259 4.80 7.89 -7.86
CA GLY A 259 5.01 8.87 -6.81
C GLY A 259 3.97 8.73 -5.70
N GLY A 260 4.37 9.04 -4.46
CA GLY A 260 3.47 9.05 -3.31
C GLY A 260 2.55 10.28 -3.33
N THR A 261 1.36 10.16 -2.74
CA THR A 261 0.47 11.31 -2.60
C THR A 261 1.02 12.31 -1.58
N GLY A 262 0.71 13.59 -1.75
CA GLY A 262 0.95 14.59 -0.72
C GLY A 262 0.07 14.37 0.52
N GLY A 263 0.56 14.78 1.68
CA GLY A 263 -0.17 14.75 2.94
C GLY A 263 -1.23 15.84 3.01
N GLY A 264 -2.31 15.60 3.75
CA GLY A 264 -3.35 16.60 4.01
C GLY A 264 -3.01 17.50 5.20
N GLY A 265 -3.61 18.69 5.21
CA GLY A 265 -3.37 19.71 6.23
C GLY A 265 -4.08 21.00 5.86
N PRO A 266 -4.06 22.04 6.71
CA PRO A 266 -4.42 23.39 6.31
C PRO A 266 -3.80 23.73 4.95
N ASN A 267 -2.47 23.60 4.80
CA ASN A 267 -1.85 23.54 3.46
C ASN A 267 -1.62 22.07 3.06
N GLY A 268 -2.01 21.67 1.86
CA GLY A 268 -1.75 20.34 1.33
C GLY A 268 -0.30 20.19 0.85
N GLY A 269 0.29 19.02 1.08
CA GLY A 269 1.63 18.69 0.59
C GLY A 269 1.62 18.36 -0.90
N THR A 270 2.72 18.63 -1.62
CA THR A 270 2.79 18.25 -3.04
C THR A 270 2.86 16.74 -3.23
N GLY A 271 2.29 16.23 -4.31
CA GLY A 271 2.49 14.85 -4.75
C GLY A 271 3.94 14.60 -5.16
N GLY A 272 4.41 13.37 -4.95
CA GLY A 272 5.74 12.93 -5.37
C GLY A 272 5.80 12.66 -6.87
N ALA A 273 6.96 12.86 -7.49
CA ALA A 273 7.13 12.49 -8.88
C ALA A 273 7.11 10.97 -9.09
N GLY A 274 6.63 10.53 -10.25
CA GLY A 274 6.78 9.14 -10.69
C GLY A 274 8.23 8.83 -11.04
N GLY A 275 8.64 7.59 -10.80
CA GLY A 275 9.96 7.07 -11.13
C GLY A 275 10.14 6.88 -12.63
N THR A 276 11.37 6.96 -13.10
CA THR A 276 11.70 6.73 -14.52
C THR A 276 11.94 5.24 -14.80
N ALA A 277 11.69 4.82 -16.04
CA ALA A 277 12.27 3.58 -16.58
C ALA A 277 13.61 3.88 -17.27
N LEU A 278 14.48 2.86 -17.43
CA LEU A 278 15.83 3.07 -17.97
C LEU A 278 15.92 2.86 -19.50
N LEU A 279 15.76 1.63 -19.98
CA LEU A 279 15.97 1.30 -21.40
C LEU A 279 14.65 1.01 -22.12
N VAL A 280 13.85 0.11 -21.57
CA VAL A 280 12.51 -0.24 -22.03
C VAL A 280 11.61 -0.35 -20.81
N GLY A 281 10.50 0.38 -20.82
CA GLY A 281 9.53 0.36 -19.74
C GLY A 281 8.81 1.67 -19.60
N ASN A 282 7.68 1.63 -18.91
CA ASN A 282 6.88 2.82 -18.68
C ASN A 282 7.42 3.63 -17.50
N GLY A 283 7.28 4.95 -17.56
CA GLY A 283 7.45 5.78 -16.38
C GLY A 283 6.31 5.55 -15.37
N GLY A 284 6.60 5.79 -14.10
CA GLY A 284 5.59 5.74 -13.04
C GLY A 284 4.68 6.96 -13.07
N ALA A 285 3.44 6.84 -12.60
CA ALA A 285 2.55 7.98 -12.43
C ALA A 285 3.06 8.92 -11.33
N GLY A 286 2.82 10.22 -11.48
CA GLY A 286 2.98 11.19 -10.39
C GLY A 286 1.91 11.03 -9.32
N GLY A 287 2.24 11.35 -8.07
CA GLY A 287 1.30 11.32 -6.96
C GLY A 287 0.37 12.53 -6.99
N THR A 288 -0.84 12.39 -6.48
CA THR A 288 -1.75 13.53 -6.31
C THR A 288 -1.25 14.45 -5.20
N GLY A 289 -1.59 15.74 -5.30
CA GLY A 289 -1.41 16.68 -4.22
C GLY A 289 -2.32 16.39 -3.01
N GLY A 290 -1.90 16.86 -1.85
CA GLY A 290 -2.64 16.72 -0.60
C GLY A 290 -3.84 17.67 -0.51
N THR A 291 -4.92 17.19 0.10
CA THR A 291 -6.18 17.93 0.26
C THR A 291 -6.22 18.72 1.57
N THR A 292 -6.99 19.80 1.60
CA THR A 292 -7.16 20.64 2.79
C THR A 292 -8.57 20.53 3.39
N PRO A 293 -8.71 20.37 4.74
CA PRO A 293 -10.00 20.44 5.42
C PRO A 293 -10.37 21.86 5.87
N GLU A 294 -9.48 22.84 5.68
CA GLU A 294 -9.57 24.23 6.15
C GLU A 294 -9.24 25.23 5.03
N ILE A 295 -9.46 26.53 5.28
CA ILE A 295 -9.16 27.66 4.38
C ILE A 295 -7.64 27.74 4.13
N ALA A 296 -7.13 26.97 3.17
CA ALA A 296 -5.76 27.06 2.68
C ALA A 296 -5.47 26.19 1.43
N ASN A 297 -4.25 26.35 0.89
CA ASN A 297 -3.83 25.87 -0.42
C ASN A 297 -3.72 24.34 -0.47
N GLY A 298 -4.28 23.72 -1.51
CA GLY A 298 -4.02 22.33 -1.83
C GLY A 298 -2.58 22.12 -2.31
N GLY A 299 -2.10 20.89 -2.22
CA GLY A 299 -0.78 20.55 -2.75
C GLY A 299 -0.80 20.39 -4.27
N ASN A 300 0.27 20.78 -4.96
CA ASN A 300 0.38 20.49 -6.41
C ASN A 300 0.51 18.98 -6.67
N GLY A 301 0.04 18.52 -7.82
CA GLY A 301 0.29 17.17 -8.30
C GLY A 301 1.75 16.94 -8.68
N GLY A 302 2.22 15.70 -8.51
CA GLY A 302 3.56 15.28 -8.89
C GLY A 302 3.67 15.03 -10.40
N ALA A 303 4.85 15.25 -10.98
CA ALA A 303 5.08 14.93 -12.38
C ALA A 303 5.08 13.41 -12.61
N GLY A 304 4.61 12.97 -13.78
CA GLY A 304 4.80 11.61 -14.26
C GLY A 304 6.26 11.33 -14.61
N GLY A 305 6.69 10.10 -14.39
CA GLY A 305 8.02 9.64 -14.75
C GLY A 305 8.19 9.48 -16.26
N ASN A 306 9.40 9.69 -16.76
CA ASN A 306 9.72 9.39 -18.16
C ASN A 306 9.78 7.88 -18.41
N ALA A 307 9.39 7.46 -19.61
CA ALA A 307 9.60 6.13 -20.12
C ALA A 307 11.09 5.77 -20.26
N GLY A 308 11.36 4.49 -20.54
CA GLY A 308 12.67 4.00 -20.91
C GLY A 308 13.14 4.60 -22.23
N MET A 309 14.45 4.74 -22.36
CA MET A 309 15.09 5.44 -23.47
C MET A 309 14.64 4.95 -24.85
N LEU A 310 14.51 3.64 -25.07
CA LEU A 310 14.15 3.07 -26.37
C LEU A 310 12.64 2.96 -26.56
N ALA A 311 11.94 2.46 -25.54
CA ALA A 311 10.52 2.20 -25.63
C ALA A 311 9.80 2.25 -24.27
N GLY A 312 8.51 2.58 -24.33
CA GLY A 312 7.62 2.65 -23.19
C GLY A 312 6.86 3.97 -23.15
N ASN A 313 5.79 4.00 -22.38
CA ASN A 313 4.95 5.18 -22.23
C ASN A 313 5.40 6.03 -21.04
N GLY A 314 5.31 7.34 -21.19
CA GLY A 314 5.47 8.24 -20.06
C GLY A 314 4.37 8.03 -19.02
N GLY A 315 4.69 8.24 -17.74
CA GLY A 315 3.71 8.20 -16.66
C GLY A 315 2.80 9.43 -16.70
N SER A 316 1.56 9.29 -16.24
CA SER A 316 0.67 10.43 -16.08
C SER A 316 1.15 11.35 -14.96
N GLY A 317 0.89 12.65 -15.08
CA GLY A 317 0.99 13.58 -13.96
C GLY A 317 -0.11 13.33 -12.92
N GLY A 318 0.14 13.69 -11.68
CA GLY A 318 -0.84 13.65 -10.61
C GLY A 318 -1.73 14.89 -10.61
N ASP A 319 -2.96 14.77 -10.11
CA ASP A 319 -3.86 15.91 -9.96
C ASP A 319 -3.43 16.82 -8.80
N GLY A 320 -3.79 18.10 -8.88
CA GLY A 320 -3.72 19.03 -7.76
C GLY A 320 -4.67 18.62 -6.62
N GLY A 321 -4.26 18.85 -5.39
CA GLY A 321 -5.04 18.56 -4.19
C GLY A 321 -6.21 19.54 -4.02
N GLY A 322 -7.38 19.03 -3.65
CA GLY A 322 -8.57 19.84 -3.42
C GLY A 322 -8.43 20.84 -2.26
N THR A 323 -9.12 21.98 -2.37
CA THR A 323 -9.18 23.03 -1.34
C THR A 323 -10.58 23.14 -0.72
N ILE A 324 -10.69 23.53 0.55
CA ILE A 324 -11.95 23.98 1.17
C ILE A 324 -11.79 25.43 1.65
N GLY A 325 -12.30 26.36 0.86
CA GLY A 325 -12.55 27.73 1.33
C GLY A 325 -11.37 28.69 1.43
N GLY A 326 -10.20 28.46 0.82
CA GLY A 326 -9.13 29.47 0.81
C GLY A 326 -7.94 29.19 -0.11
N VAL A 327 -7.56 30.24 -0.86
CA VAL A 327 -6.35 30.50 -1.68
C VAL A 327 -6.10 29.63 -2.94
N THR A 328 -5.16 30.10 -3.78
CA THR A 328 -4.92 29.68 -5.18
C THR A 328 -4.98 28.17 -5.39
N GLY A 329 -5.73 27.74 -6.41
CA GLY A 329 -5.93 26.32 -6.72
C GLY A 329 -4.63 25.62 -7.05
N ALA A 330 -4.53 24.35 -6.66
CA ALA A 330 -3.31 23.58 -6.84
C ALA A 330 -3.16 23.11 -8.27
N ASN A 331 -1.95 23.22 -8.82
CA ASN A 331 -1.69 22.82 -10.19
C ASN A 331 -1.61 21.29 -10.32
N GLY A 332 -2.05 20.78 -11.46
CA GLY A 332 -1.77 19.41 -11.88
C GLY A 332 -0.30 19.22 -12.28
N GLY A 333 0.19 18.00 -12.13
CA GLY A 333 1.54 17.60 -12.52
C GLY A 333 1.64 17.36 -14.02
N ASN A 334 2.82 17.60 -14.60
CA ASN A 334 3.05 17.28 -16.01
C ASN A 334 3.13 15.77 -16.23
N GLY A 335 2.70 15.29 -17.39
CA GLY A 335 2.95 13.92 -17.84
C GLY A 335 4.41 13.71 -18.27
N GLY A 336 4.89 12.48 -18.16
CA GLY A 336 6.22 12.07 -18.58
C GLY A 336 6.33 11.84 -20.09
N ASN A 337 7.53 11.91 -20.64
CA ASN A 337 7.76 11.65 -22.07
C ASN A 337 7.81 10.14 -22.37
N GLY A 338 7.34 9.76 -23.55
CA GLY A 338 7.48 8.41 -24.11
C GLY A 338 8.91 8.09 -24.58
N GLY A 339 9.21 6.81 -24.76
CA GLY A 339 10.53 6.34 -25.20
C GLY A 339 10.84 6.74 -26.65
N MET A 340 12.13 6.86 -27.00
CA MET A 340 12.55 7.48 -28.27
C MET A 340 11.95 6.84 -29.53
N PHE A 341 11.81 5.51 -29.58
CA PHE A 341 11.33 4.81 -30.79
C PHE A 341 9.84 4.48 -30.71
N PHE A 342 9.40 3.93 -29.58
CA PHE A 342 8.01 3.50 -29.38
C PHE A 342 7.53 3.94 -28.00
N GLY A 343 6.55 4.83 -27.94
CA GLY A 343 6.05 5.28 -26.66
C GLY A 343 5.15 6.50 -26.77
N SER A 344 4.00 6.45 -26.11
CA SER A 344 3.18 7.64 -25.94
C SER A 344 3.70 8.49 -24.77
N GLY A 345 3.48 9.80 -24.86
CA GLY A 345 3.60 10.65 -23.69
C GLY A 345 2.51 10.34 -22.67
N GLY A 346 2.76 10.63 -21.40
CA GLY A 346 1.76 10.55 -20.34
C GLY A 346 0.87 11.79 -20.33
N ASP A 347 -0.38 11.64 -19.89
CA ASP A 347 -1.29 12.77 -19.72
C ASP A 347 -0.84 13.67 -18.55
N GLY A 348 -1.13 14.97 -18.63
CA GLY A 348 -1.00 15.90 -17.52
C GLY A 348 -2.15 15.74 -16.51
N GLY A 349 -1.88 16.00 -15.25
CA GLY A 349 -2.89 16.01 -14.19
C GLY A 349 -3.75 17.27 -14.22
N ASN A 350 -4.95 17.20 -13.66
CA ASN A 350 -5.85 18.34 -13.56
C ASN A 350 -5.44 19.27 -12.43
N GLY A 351 -5.74 20.57 -12.59
CA GLY A 351 -5.70 21.51 -11.48
C GLY A 351 -6.87 21.31 -10.52
N SER A 352 -6.81 21.93 -9.34
CA SER A 352 -7.89 21.90 -8.35
C SER A 352 -8.60 23.24 -8.22
N VAL A 353 -9.89 23.16 -7.87
CA VAL A 353 -10.78 24.32 -7.71
C VAL A 353 -10.26 25.25 -6.62
N SER A 354 -10.47 26.56 -6.80
CA SER A 354 -10.25 27.57 -5.77
C SER A 354 -11.52 28.39 -5.55
N ALA A 355 -11.83 28.66 -4.28
CA ALA A 355 -13.00 29.46 -3.90
C ALA A 355 -12.68 30.94 -3.67
N THR A 356 -11.41 31.31 -3.43
CA THR A 356 -11.06 32.69 -3.04
C THR A 356 -9.92 33.31 -3.86
N ASP A 357 -9.42 32.59 -4.88
CA ASP A 357 -8.31 32.97 -5.75
C ASP A 357 -8.46 32.25 -7.11
N ASN A 358 -7.45 32.38 -7.97
CA ASN A 358 -7.42 31.72 -9.26
C ASN A 358 -7.45 30.18 -9.14
N GLY A 359 -8.11 29.53 -10.09
CA GLY A 359 -8.16 28.07 -10.19
C GLY A 359 -6.78 27.47 -10.51
N GLY A 360 -6.57 26.23 -10.10
CA GLY A 360 -5.32 25.52 -10.39
C GLY A 360 -5.18 25.23 -11.87
N ASN A 361 -3.97 25.41 -12.41
CA ASN A 361 -3.70 25.08 -13.82
C ASN A 361 -3.60 23.56 -14.01
N GLY A 362 -4.00 23.08 -15.18
CA GLY A 362 -3.72 21.73 -15.62
C GLY A 362 -2.25 21.53 -15.99
N GLY A 363 -1.74 20.33 -15.77
CA GLY A 363 -0.40 19.92 -16.16
C GLY A 363 -0.28 19.68 -17.67
N ASN A 364 0.89 19.91 -18.25
CA ASN A 364 1.11 19.60 -19.66
C ASN A 364 1.19 18.08 -19.88
N GLY A 365 0.71 17.60 -21.03
CA GLY A 365 0.97 16.25 -21.49
C GLY A 365 2.41 16.06 -21.95
N GLY A 366 2.91 14.84 -21.83
CA GLY A 366 4.25 14.47 -22.27
C GLY A 366 4.34 14.26 -23.78
N ASN A 367 5.54 14.41 -24.33
CA ASN A 367 5.79 14.16 -25.75
C ASN A 367 5.94 12.65 -26.03
N ALA A 368 5.57 12.25 -27.23
CA ALA A 368 5.78 10.88 -27.71
C ALA A 368 7.21 10.65 -28.24
N GLY A 369 7.52 9.38 -28.44
CA GLY A 369 8.63 8.94 -29.28
C GLY A 369 8.38 9.12 -30.77
N LEU A 370 9.22 8.48 -31.58
CA LEU A 370 9.08 8.41 -33.03
C LEU A 370 7.72 7.84 -33.43
N VAL A 371 7.31 6.75 -32.78
CA VAL A 371 6.00 6.12 -32.90
C VAL A 371 5.27 6.17 -31.56
N GLY A 372 4.17 6.91 -31.52
CA GLY A 372 3.34 7.06 -30.32
C GLY A 372 2.55 8.37 -30.35
N ASN A 373 1.55 8.45 -29.49
CA ASN A 373 0.74 9.65 -29.35
C ASN A 373 1.31 10.58 -28.27
N GLY A 374 1.18 11.88 -28.45
CA GLY A 374 1.41 12.83 -27.36
C GLY A 374 0.36 12.66 -26.27
N GLY A 375 0.73 12.93 -25.03
CA GLY A 375 -0.19 12.92 -23.90
C GLY A 375 -1.10 14.14 -23.92
N ASN A 376 -2.32 14.02 -23.41
CA ASN A 376 -3.23 15.16 -23.28
C ASN A 376 -2.78 16.08 -22.15
N GLY A 377 -3.03 17.38 -22.28
CA GLY A 377 -2.93 18.30 -21.17
C GLY A 377 -4.08 18.13 -20.19
N GLY A 378 -3.82 18.33 -18.90
CA GLY A 378 -4.83 18.32 -17.86
C GLY A 378 -5.72 19.55 -17.92
N ALA A 379 -6.94 19.44 -17.41
CA ALA A 379 -7.84 20.57 -17.31
C ALA A 379 -7.37 21.55 -16.23
N GLY A 380 -7.54 22.85 -16.49
CA GLY A 380 -7.55 23.86 -15.45
C GLY A 380 -8.86 23.79 -14.66
N ALA A 381 -8.83 24.28 -13.43
CA ALA A 381 -9.97 24.19 -12.54
C ALA A 381 -10.80 25.48 -12.50
N ASP A 382 -12.09 25.31 -12.25
CA ASP A 382 -13.02 26.41 -12.05
C ASP A 382 -12.67 27.24 -10.80
N SER A 383 -13.06 28.52 -10.80
CA SER A 383 -12.90 29.40 -9.63
C SER A 383 -13.91 30.55 -9.60
N GLU A 384 -14.02 31.23 -8.46
CA GLU A 384 -14.76 32.52 -8.36
C GLU A 384 -13.97 33.71 -8.95
N PHE A 385 -12.67 33.52 -9.21
CA PHE A 385 -11.74 34.50 -9.78
C PHE A 385 -11.33 34.07 -11.19
N ASP A 386 -10.04 34.18 -11.57
CA ASP A 386 -9.64 33.66 -12.87
C ASP A 386 -9.65 32.13 -12.85
N GLY A 387 -10.26 31.51 -13.85
CA GLY A 387 -10.20 30.07 -14.02
C GLY A 387 -8.76 29.61 -14.27
N GLY A 388 -8.43 28.40 -13.83
CA GLY A 388 -7.12 27.81 -14.09
C GLY A 388 -6.91 27.56 -15.58
N ASN A 389 -5.70 27.77 -16.10
CA ASN A 389 -5.41 27.45 -17.50
C ASN A 389 -5.34 25.94 -17.71
N GLY A 390 -5.80 25.47 -18.86
CA GLY A 390 -5.58 24.09 -19.30
C GLY A 390 -4.13 23.85 -19.69
N GLY A 391 -3.64 22.63 -19.44
CA GLY A 391 -2.31 22.21 -19.83
C GLY A 391 -2.19 22.00 -21.34
N ASN A 392 -1.02 22.21 -21.91
CA ASN A 392 -0.80 21.92 -23.33
C ASN A 392 -0.75 20.39 -23.56
N GLY A 393 -1.24 19.95 -24.71
CA GLY A 393 -1.03 18.58 -25.19
C GLY A 393 0.41 18.38 -25.65
N GLY A 394 0.93 17.17 -25.45
CA GLY A 394 2.24 16.76 -25.93
C GLY A 394 2.23 16.46 -27.43
N SER A 395 3.38 16.59 -28.09
CA SER A 395 3.49 16.33 -29.52
C SER A 395 3.91 14.89 -29.82
N ALA A 396 3.44 14.37 -30.95
CA ALA A 396 4.02 13.20 -31.61
C ALA A 396 5.18 13.61 -32.53
N GLN A 397 6.02 12.66 -32.96
CA GLN A 397 7.18 12.97 -33.82
C GLN A 397 7.00 12.52 -35.27
N LEU A 398 6.96 11.22 -35.55
CA LEU A 398 6.85 10.69 -36.92
C LEU A 398 5.50 10.03 -37.19
N ILE A 399 5.09 9.10 -36.32
CA ILE A 399 3.82 8.39 -36.41
C ILE A 399 3.07 8.51 -35.09
N GLY A 400 1.88 9.08 -35.12
CA GLY A 400 0.97 9.19 -33.98
C GLY A 400 0.30 10.57 -33.91
N ASN A 401 -0.75 10.66 -33.11
CA ASN A 401 -1.49 11.91 -32.95
C ASN A 401 -0.86 12.77 -31.86
N GLY A 402 -0.96 14.09 -32.01
CA GLY A 402 -0.72 15.02 -30.93
C GLY A 402 -1.78 14.86 -29.83
N GLY A 403 -1.39 15.16 -28.59
CA GLY A 403 -2.31 15.20 -27.47
C GLY A 403 -3.21 16.43 -27.52
N ASN A 404 -4.42 16.31 -26.99
CA ASN A 404 -5.31 17.46 -26.84
C ASN A 404 -4.79 18.40 -25.76
N GLY A 405 -4.98 19.71 -25.95
CA GLY A 405 -4.86 20.67 -24.86
C GLY A 405 -6.00 20.49 -23.86
N GLY A 406 -5.71 20.66 -22.58
CA GLY A 406 -6.73 20.66 -21.54
C GLY A 406 -7.60 21.90 -21.61
N ASN A 407 -8.86 21.78 -21.19
CA ASN A 407 -9.75 22.95 -21.10
C ASN A 407 -9.30 23.88 -19.98
N GLY A 408 -9.52 25.18 -20.15
CA GLY A 408 -9.48 26.16 -19.06
C GLY A 408 -10.65 25.95 -18.10
N GLY A 409 -10.46 26.38 -16.86
CA GLY A 409 -11.52 26.43 -15.87
C GLY A 409 -12.43 27.64 -16.09
N ALA A 410 -13.70 27.49 -15.73
CA ALA A 410 -14.66 28.58 -15.77
C ALA A 410 -14.49 29.53 -14.58
N SER A 411 -14.61 30.82 -14.82
CA SER A 411 -14.77 31.82 -13.76
C SER A 411 -16.26 32.05 -13.48
N VAL A 412 -16.70 31.87 -12.23
CA VAL A 412 -18.10 32.12 -11.81
C VAL A 412 -18.33 33.51 -11.18
N GLY A 413 -17.27 34.30 -10.99
CA GLY A 413 -17.31 35.67 -10.44
C GLY A 413 -16.81 36.75 -11.41
N VAL A 414 -15.97 37.69 -10.94
CA VAL A 414 -15.47 38.84 -11.74
C VAL A 414 -14.19 38.56 -12.54
N GLY A 415 -13.62 37.37 -12.40
CA GLY A 415 -12.42 36.95 -13.11
C GLY A 415 -12.66 36.54 -14.57
N SER A 416 -11.58 36.22 -15.26
CA SER A 416 -11.63 35.67 -16.62
C SER A 416 -11.58 34.15 -16.60
N ASN A 417 -12.26 33.51 -17.54
CA ASN A 417 -12.06 32.10 -17.81
C ASN A 417 -10.56 31.79 -18.04
N GLY A 418 -10.15 30.60 -17.60
CA GLY A 418 -8.82 30.09 -17.89
C GLY A 418 -8.63 29.89 -19.39
N THR A 419 -7.40 30.08 -19.86
CA THR A 419 -7.10 29.78 -21.27
C THR A 419 -7.05 28.28 -21.48
N GLY A 420 -7.64 27.81 -22.59
CA GLY A 420 -7.47 26.45 -23.05
C GLY A 420 -6.02 26.17 -23.45
N GLY A 421 -5.53 24.99 -23.12
CA GLY A 421 -4.19 24.54 -23.49
C GLY A 421 -4.05 24.36 -24.99
N LYS A 422 -2.84 24.53 -25.51
CA LYS A 422 -2.57 24.31 -26.93
C LYS A 422 -2.57 22.81 -27.26
N ALA A 423 -3.04 22.47 -28.44
CA ALA A 423 -2.88 21.17 -29.04
C ALA A 423 -1.40 20.81 -29.20
N GLY A 424 -1.08 19.53 -29.00
CA GLY A 424 0.16 18.95 -29.46
C GLY A 424 0.13 18.72 -30.97
N THR A 425 1.30 18.77 -31.60
CA THR A 425 1.43 18.48 -33.03
C THR A 425 1.39 16.97 -33.31
N GLY A 426 0.79 16.59 -34.43
CA GLY A 426 0.77 15.22 -34.93
C GLY A 426 2.09 14.82 -35.59
N GLY A 427 2.25 13.51 -35.81
CA GLY A 427 3.42 12.94 -36.47
C GLY A 427 3.58 13.47 -37.89
N THR A 428 4.82 13.84 -38.23
CA THR A 428 5.18 14.43 -39.54
C THR A 428 4.92 13.52 -40.74
N LEU A 429 4.85 12.19 -40.53
CA LEU A 429 4.52 11.21 -41.58
C LEU A 429 3.04 10.80 -41.52
N ILE A 430 2.57 10.40 -40.33
CA ILE A 430 1.17 10.02 -40.09
C ILE A 430 0.77 10.52 -38.71
N GLY A 431 -0.27 11.34 -38.63
CA GLY A 431 -0.79 11.84 -37.37
C GLY A 431 -1.66 13.05 -37.54
N LEU A 432 -2.65 13.20 -36.67
CA LEU A 432 -3.41 14.44 -36.54
C LEU A 432 -2.85 15.27 -35.39
N ASP A 433 -2.86 16.59 -35.55
CA ASP A 433 -2.71 17.50 -34.41
C ASP A 433 -3.84 17.23 -33.41
N GLY A 434 -3.55 17.47 -32.13
CA GLY A 434 -4.58 17.47 -31.11
C GLY A 434 -5.57 18.62 -31.29
N LEU A 435 -6.60 18.64 -30.47
CA LEU A 435 -7.50 19.78 -30.34
C LEU A 435 -6.99 20.75 -29.28
N ASN A 436 -7.12 22.05 -29.55
CA ASN A 436 -6.91 23.04 -28.49
C ASN A 436 -7.99 22.87 -27.43
N GLY A 437 -7.62 23.12 -26.18
CA GLY A 437 -8.57 23.20 -25.08
C GLY A 437 -9.56 24.32 -25.30
N LEU A 438 -10.77 24.12 -24.79
CA LEU A 438 -11.76 25.18 -24.69
C LEU A 438 -11.37 26.15 -23.55
N PRO A 439 -11.68 27.44 -23.69
CA PRO A 439 -11.63 28.38 -22.58
C PRO A 439 -12.78 28.18 -21.60
#